data_AF-A0AAN4IMD4-F1
#
_entry.id   AF-A0AAN4IMD4-F1
#
_cell.length_a   1.000
_cell.length_b   1.000
_cell.length_c   1.000
_cell.angle_alpha   90.00
_cell.angle_beta   90.00
_cell.angle_gamma   90.00
#
_symmetry.space_group_name_H-M   'P 1'
#
loop_
_entity.id
_entity.type
_entity.pdbx_description
1 polymer ?
#
loop_
_entity_poly.entity_id
_entity_poly.type
_entity_poly.pdbx_seq_one_letter_code
_entity_poly.pdbx_strand_id
1 'polypeptide(L)'
;MAKNDFKAFATDRNANVMSQEEWEALPALISGFTAGKASSAQVNKVIRQASFIAAALAQFVSDKTQRDVLDNGDLPGFVELLGSGFAVEYLSRKNPFGDIKSDGTVKTALQNLGLGEGAPAIGVPFFWPSAAMPNTVIDSWSCMVFLKFNGAKFSATDYPVLAKVFPSLVLPEARGDFIRIWDDGRGADGGRELLSWQAATNFSQFAGNIGEGAGHAINFHDGIAGNQPGFSRFNFTSNSVGDGVNFVAVRPRNIAFNFLVRAK
;
A
#
# COMPACT_ATOMS: atom_id res chain seq x y z
N MET A 1 -24.94 30.33 -15.53
CA MET A 1 -25.56 29.18 -14.85
C MET A 1 -26.57 28.58 -15.79
N ALA A 2 -26.61 27.25 -15.88
CA ALA A 2 -27.64 26.55 -16.63
C ALA A 2 -29.03 26.85 -16.04
N LYS A 3 -30.05 26.84 -16.89
CA LYS A 3 -31.42 27.24 -16.58
C LYS A 3 -32.24 26.01 -16.17
N ASN A 4 -32.90 26.09 -15.03
CA ASN A 4 -33.95 25.15 -14.63
C ASN A 4 -35.32 25.84 -14.79
N ASP A 5 -36.19 25.31 -15.64
CA ASP A 5 -37.53 25.86 -15.88
C ASP A 5 -38.62 25.25 -15.00
N PHE A 6 -38.37 24.10 -14.36
CA PHE A 6 -39.34 23.48 -13.45
C PHE A 6 -39.35 24.23 -12.12
N LYS A 7 -40.52 24.79 -11.76
CA LYS A 7 -40.71 25.59 -10.53
C LYS A 7 -41.64 24.89 -9.55
N ALA A 8 -41.26 24.93 -8.27
CA ALA A 8 -42.10 24.45 -7.20
C ALA A 8 -43.28 25.41 -7.01
N PHE A 9 -44.51 24.89 -7.05
CA PHE A 9 -45.74 25.67 -6.95
C PHE A 9 -46.18 25.85 -5.50
N ALA A 10 -46.71 27.05 -5.21
CA ALA A 10 -47.37 27.39 -3.96
C ALA A 10 -46.54 27.08 -2.71
N THR A 11 -45.22 27.25 -2.68
CA THR A 11 -44.32 26.90 -1.56
C THR A 11 -44.36 27.87 -0.35
N ASP A 12 -45.15 28.94 -0.44
CA ASP A 12 -45.30 29.92 0.63
C ASP A 12 -45.97 29.34 1.90
N ARG A 13 -45.64 29.90 3.07
CA ARG A 13 -46.22 29.50 4.37
C ARG A 13 -47.75 29.64 4.41
N ASN A 14 -48.31 30.62 3.72
CA ASN A 14 -49.76 30.91 3.71
C ASN A 14 -50.45 30.42 2.42
N ALA A 15 -49.82 29.51 1.68
CA ALA A 15 -50.41 28.97 0.46
C ALA A 15 -51.75 28.29 0.75
N ASN A 16 -52.74 28.50 -0.12
CA ASN A 16 -54.04 27.82 -0.07
C ASN A 16 -53.89 26.34 -0.43
N VAL A 17 -53.39 25.56 0.52
CA VAL A 17 -53.04 24.15 0.41
C VAL A 17 -53.50 23.51 1.71
N MET A 18 -54.23 22.40 1.63
CA MET A 18 -54.69 21.71 2.83
C MET A 18 -53.53 21.13 3.66
N SER A 19 -53.78 20.84 4.93
CA SER A 19 -52.79 20.24 5.82
C SER A 19 -52.36 18.84 5.33
N GLN A 20 -51.26 18.31 5.87
CA GLN A 20 -50.81 16.96 5.49
C GLN A 20 -51.74 15.90 6.09
N GLU A 21 -52.17 16.13 7.32
CA GLU A 21 -53.05 15.25 8.09
C GLU A 21 -54.40 15.07 7.39
N GLU A 22 -55.03 16.16 6.95
CA GLU A 22 -56.30 16.08 6.21
C GLU A 22 -56.12 15.47 4.82
N TRP A 23 -54.94 15.63 4.19
CA TRP A 23 -54.65 15.10 2.86
C TRP A 23 -54.54 13.58 2.88
N GLU A 24 -53.85 13.03 3.87
CA GLU A 24 -53.71 11.58 4.09
C GLU A 24 -55.05 10.92 4.43
N ALA A 25 -55.94 11.64 5.11
CA ALA A 25 -57.29 11.16 5.44
C ALA A 25 -58.31 11.31 4.29
N LEU A 26 -57.97 12.02 3.21
CA LEU A 26 -58.91 12.34 2.15
C LEU A 26 -59.19 11.10 1.28
N PRO A 27 -60.45 10.64 1.14
CA PRO A 27 -60.77 9.47 0.31
C PRO A 27 -60.31 9.62 -1.16
N ALA A 28 -60.28 10.85 -1.67
CA ALA A 28 -59.83 11.18 -3.02
C ALA A 28 -58.33 10.93 -3.27
N LEU A 29 -57.50 10.72 -2.24
CA LEU A 29 -56.10 10.31 -2.41
C LEU A 29 -55.99 8.95 -3.12
N ILE A 30 -56.95 8.06 -2.88
CA ILE A 30 -57.04 6.73 -3.49
C ILE A 30 -57.94 6.77 -4.73
N SER A 31 -59.15 7.35 -4.60
CA SER A 31 -60.16 7.29 -5.67
C SER A 31 -59.97 8.33 -6.78
N GLY A 32 -59.06 9.29 -6.60
CA GLY A 32 -59.05 10.52 -7.37
C GLY A 32 -60.27 11.41 -7.08
N PHE A 33 -60.26 12.63 -7.63
CA PHE A 33 -61.43 13.51 -7.58
C PHE A 33 -62.52 13.01 -8.52
N THR A 34 -63.72 12.75 -7.99
CA THR A 34 -64.90 12.32 -8.75
C THR A 34 -65.73 13.51 -9.23
N ALA A 35 -66.78 13.25 -10.01
CA ALA A 35 -67.67 14.29 -10.51
C ALA A 35 -68.23 15.16 -9.37
N GLY A 36 -67.97 16.47 -9.43
CA GLY A 36 -68.32 17.41 -8.37
C GLY A 36 -67.36 18.61 -8.33
N LYS A 37 -67.45 19.40 -7.27
CA LYS A 37 -66.54 20.54 -7.03
C LYS A 37 -65.31 20.05 -6.26
N ALA A 38 -64.13 20.10 -6.86
CA ALA A 38 -62.87 19.88 -6.14
C ALA A 38 -62.46 21.15 -5.38
N SER A 39 -62.06 21.02 -4.11
CA SER A 39 -61.57 22.18 -3.35
C SER A 39 -60.21 22.63 -3.90
N SER A 40 -60.04 23.94 -4.10
CA SER A 40 -58.78 24.50 -4.59
C SER A 40 -57.60 24.19 -3.65
N ALA A 41 -57.84 24.12 -2.35
CA ALA A 41 -56.82 23.72 -1.36
C ALA A 41 -56.35 22.27 -1.53
N GLN A 42 -57.28 21.38 -1.93
CA GLN A 42 -56.98 19.96 -2.20
C GLN A 42 -56.21 19.83 -3.52
N VAL A 43 -56.65 20.53 -4.58
CA VAL A 43 -55.96 20.52 -5.88
C VAL A 43 -54.55 21.13 -5.77
N ASN A 44 -54.39 22.25 -5.06
CA ASN A 44 -53.09 22.87 -4.86
C ASN A 44 -52.13 22.00 -4.06
N LYS A 45 -52.62 21.16 -3.14
CA LYS A 45 -51.79 20.19 -2.40
C LYS A 45 -51.13 19.18 -3.34
N VAL A 46 -51.92 18.61 -4.24
CA VAL A 46 -51.42 17.68 -5.29
C VAL A 46 -50.36 18.36 -6.14
N ILE A 47 -50.67 19.54 -6.67
CA ILE A 47 -49.78 20.28 -7.56
C ILE A 47 -48.48 20.68 -6.85
N ARG A 48 -48.56 21.15 -5.60
CA ARG A 48 -47.38 21.51 -4.78
C ARG A 48 -46.46 20.31 -4.58
N GLN A 49 -46.99 19.15 -4.17
CA GLN A 49 -46.15 17.96 -3.94
C GLN A 49 -45.45 17.50 -5.23
N ALA A 50 -46.18 17.48 -6.35
CA ALA A 50 -45.62 17.09 -7.65
C ALA A 50 -44.55 18.09 -8.15
N SER A 51 -44.89 19.38 -8.19
CA SER A 51 -44.01 20.43 -8.72
C SER A 51 -42.77 20.68 -7.86
N PHE A 52 -42.85 20.50 -6.53
CA PHE A 52 -41.71 20.63 -5.64
C PHE A 52 -40.62 19.61 -5.95
N ILE A 53 -41.00 18.32 -6.08
CA ILE A 53 -40.07 17.25 -6.42
C ILE A 53 -39.51 17.44 -7.83
N ALA A 54 -40.36 17.80 -8.81
CA ALA A 54 -39.93 18.06 -10.18
C ALA A 54 -38.87 19.18 -10.26
N ALA A 55 -39.11 20.31 -9.59
CA ALA A 55 -38.18 21.44 -9.57
C ALA A 55 -36.84 21.10 -8.92
N ALA A 56 -36.86 20.33 -7.83
CA ALA A 56 -35.65 19.90 -7.12
C ALA A 56 -34.79 18.95 -7.97
N LEU A 57 -35.41 17.95 -8.61
CA LEU A 57 -34.69 17.04 -9.52
C LEU A 57 -34.13 17.80 -10.72
N ALA A 58 -34.93 18.66 -11.35
CA ALA A 58 -34.48 19.46 -12.48
C ALA A 58 -33.30 20.36 -12.13
N GLN A 59 -33.30 20.96 -10.93
CA GLN A 59 -32.17 21.76 -10.45
C GLN A 59 -30.91 20.91 -10.29
N PHE A 60 -31.02 19.77 -9.61
CA PHE A 60 -29.90 18.84 -9.43
C PHE A 60 -29.28 18.44 -10.78
N VAL A 61 -30.10 18.06 -11.74
CA VAL A 61 -29.64 17.65 -13.07
C VAL A 61 -28.96 18.80 -13.81
N SER A 62 -29.56 19.99 -13.76
CA SER A 62 -28.97 21.17 -14.39
C SER A 62 -27.60 21.49 -13.82
N ASP A 63 -27.45 21.40 -12.50
CA ASP A 63 -26.19 21.67 -11.81
C ASP A 63 -25.14 20.59 -12.10
N LYS A 64 -25.50 19.31 -12.17
CA LYS A 64 -24.52 18.23 -12.43
C LYS A 64 -24.12 18.12 -13.88
N THR A 65 -25.05 18.34 -14.80
CA THR A 65 -24.77 18.27 -16.24
C THR A 65 -24.26 19.58 -16.82
N GLN A 66 -24.43 20.70 -16.10
CA GLN A 66 -24.22 22.06 -16.61
C GLN A 66 -25.04 22.35 -17.87
N ARG A 67 -26.19 21.70 -18.01
CA ARG A 67 -27.12 21.84 -19.14
C ARG A 67 -28.46 22.38 -18.68
N ASP A 68 -29.12 23.11 -19.57
CA ASP A 68 -30.46 23.60 -19.31
C ASP A 68 -31.44 22.43 -19.18
N VAL A 69 -32.36 22.57 -18.23
CA VAL A 69 -33.47 21.66 -18.00
C VAL A 69 -34.75 22.45 -18.29
N LEU A 70 -35.19 22.36 -19.55
CA LEU A 70 -36.25 23.17 -20.13
C LEU A 70 -37.62 22.50 -19.98
N ASP A 71 -38.65 23.30 -19.70
CA ASP A 71 -40.05 22.84 -19.74
C ASP A 71 -40.60 22.97 -21.17
N ASN A 72 -40.20 22.04 -22.04
CA ASN A 72 -40.56 22.02 -23.46
C ASN A 72 -41.31 20.75 -23.90
N GLY A 73 -41.65 19.88 -22.93
CA GLY A 73 -42.35 18.61 -23.18
C GLY A 73 -41.48 17.45 -23.69
N ASP A 74 -40.15 17.61 -23.80
CA ASP A 74 -39.24 16.54 -24.23
C ASP A 74 -38.91 15.57 -23.07
N LEU A 75 -39.82 14.63 -22.82
CA LEU A 75 -39.65 13.62 -21.77
C LEU A 75 -38.44 12.69 -22.01
N PRO A 76 -38.21 12.12 -23.21
CA PRO A 76 -37.02 11.33 -23.47
C PRO A 76 -35.72 12.10 -23.19
N GLY A 77 -35.64 13.36 -23.63
CA GLY A 77 -34.49 14.23 -23.38
C GLY A 77 -34.27 14.51 -21.90
N PHE A 78 -35.34 14.73 -21.13
CA PHE A 78 -35.23 14.92 -19.68
C PHE A 78 -34.71 13.66 -18.96
N VAL A 79 -35.18 12.46 -19.33
CA VAL A 79 -34.72 11.20 -18.72
C VAL A 79 -33.24 10.96 -19.01
N GLU A 80 -32.79 11.26 -20.23
CA GLU A 80 -31.38 11.17 -20.60
C GLU A 80 -30.51 12.16 -19.79
N LEU A 81 -30.97 13.41 -19.67
CA LEU A 81 -30.32 14.42 -18.83
C LEU A 81 -30.24 13.98 -17.37
N LEU A 82 -31.33 13.43 -16.81
CA LEU A 82 -31.39 12.95 -15.44
C LEU A 82 -30.38 11.82 -15.18
N GLY A 83 -30.33 10.83 -16.09
CA GLY A 83 -29.34 9.75 -16.01
C GLY A 83 -27.90 10.28 -16.08
N SER A 84 -27.65 11.24 -16.98
CA SER A 84 -26.34 11.88 -17.12
C SER A 84 -25.94 12.66 -15.87
N GLY A 85 -26.89 13.37 -15.25
CA GLY A 85 -26.64 14.12 -14.01
C GLY A 85 -26.21 13.22 -12.85
N PHE A 86 -26.79 12.04 -12.71
CA PHE A 86 -26.34 11.07 -11.70
C PHE A 86 -25.00 10.44 -12.04
N ALA A 87 -24.72 10.17 -13.33
CA ALA A 87 -23.47 9.57 -13.77
C ALA A 87 -22.24 10.49 -13.57
N VAL A 88 -22.44 11.81 -13.55
CA VAL A 88 -21.37 12.76 -13.22
C VAL A 88 -20.96 12.68 -11.75
N GLU A 89 -21.91 12.41 -10.84
CA GLU A 89 -21.66 12.47 -9.40
C GLU A 89 -21.31 11.11 -8.79
N TYR A 90 -21.86 10.03 -9.36
CA TYR A 90 -21.78 8.70 -8.76
C TYR A 90 -21.26 7.67 -9.74
N LEU A 91 -20.42 6.78 -9.22
CA LEU A 91 -20.00 5.58 -9.94
C LEU A 91 -21.21 4.68 -10.19
N SER A 92 -21.38 4.25 -11.44
CA SER A 92 -22.40 3.30 -11.82
C SER A 92 -22.14 1.94 -11.17
N ARG A 93 -23.20 1.25 -10.75
CA ARG A 93 -23.05 -0.14 -10.25
C ARG A 93 -22.80 -1.15 -11.37
N LYS A 94 -23.17 -0.81 -12.60
CA LYS A 94 -22.99 -1.66 -13.77
C LYS A 94 -21.53 -1.66 -14.24
N ASN A 95 -20.77 -0.59 -13.97
CA ASN A 95 -19.39 -0.44 -14.43
C ASN A 95 -18.52 0.51 -13.55
N PRO A 96 -18.47 0.36 -12.21
CA PRO A 96 -17.90 1.39 -11.32
C PRO A 96 -16.40 1.62 -11.55
N PHE A 97 -15.64 0.57 -11.86
CA PHE A 97 -14.22 0.70 -12.19
C PHE A 97 -13.98 1.20 -13.61
N GLY A 98 -14.93 0.95 -14.52
CA GLY A 98 -14.92 1.56 -15.84
C GLY A 98 -15.16 3.07 -15.75
N ASP A 99 -15.96 3.51 -14.79
CA ASP A 99 -16.20 4.93 -14.51
C ASP A 99 -14.96 5.59 -13.89
N ILE A 100 -14.35 4.97 -12.86
CA ILE A 100 -13.03 5.40 -12.34
C ILE A 100 -11.98 5.48 -13.46
N LYS A 101 -12.06 4.56 -14.44
CA LYS A 101 -11.19 4.56 -15.61
C LYS A 101 -11.52 5.68 -16.59
N SER A 102 -12.78 5.92 -16.91
CA SER A 102 -13.20 7.00 -17.80
C SER A 102 -12.89 8.37 -17.20
N ASP A 103 -13.00 8.50 -15.88
CA ASP A 103 -12.64 9.69 -15.12
C ASP A 103 -11.12 9.93 -15.11
N GLY A 104 -10.34 8.95 -15.58
CA GLY A 104 -8.87 9.01 -15.60
C GLY A 104 -8.24 8.91 -14.21
N THR A 105 -8.98 8.42 -13.21
CA THR A 105 -8.57 8.46 -11.79
C THR A 105 -8.06 7.13 -11.26
N VAL A 106 -7.88 6.09 -12.09
CA VAL A 106 -7.41 4.74 -11.67
C VAL A 106 -6.14 4.81 -10.85
N LYS A 107 -5.15 5.60 -11.29
CA LYS A 107 -3.89 5.78 -10.58
C LYS A 107 -4.12 6.40 -9.20
N THR A 108 -4.94 7.45 -9.14
CA THR A 108 -5.32 8.12 -7.89
C THR A 108 -6.09 7.19 -6.96
N ALA A 109 -6.97 6.32 -7.49
CA ALA A 109 -7.69 5.35 -6.70
C ALA A 109 -6.74 4.32 -6.07
N LEU A 110 -5.82 3.76 -6.85
CA LEU A 110 -4.80 2.83 -6.33
C LEU A 110 -3.84 3.52 -5.34
N GLN A 111 -3.50 4.79 -5.58
CA GLN A 111 -2.71 5.60 -4.66
C GLN A 111 -3.45 5.88 -3.34
N ASN A 112 -4.72 6.28 -3.41
CA ASN A 112 -5.55 6.55 -2.23
C ASN A 112 -5.73 5.30 -1.36
N LEU A 113 -5.72 4.12 -1.99
CA LEU A 113 -5.78 2.84 -1.30
C LEU A 113 -4.40 2.35 -0.83
N GLY A 114 -3.30 3.03 -1.22
CA GLY A 114 -1.94 2.60 -0.91
C GLY A 114 -1.51 1.31 -1.62
N LEU A 115 -2.19 0.94 -2.70
CA LEU A 115 -2.06 -0.34 -3.41
C LEU A 115 -1.45 -0.15 -4.81
N GLY A 116 -0.33 0.57 -4.88
CA GLY A 116 0.49 0.59 -6.09
C GLY A 116 1.11 -0.78 -6.39
N GLU A 117 2.26 -0.79 -7.05
CA GLU A 117 2.88 -2.00 -7.61
C GLU A 117 3.56 -2.94 -6.59
N GLY A 118 2.99 -3.10 -5.38
CA GLY A 118 3.53 -3.99 -4.36
C GLY A 118 4.83 -3.46 -3.73
N ALA A 119 4.80 -2.21 -3.25
CA ALA A 119 5.96 -1.51 -2.72
C ALA A 119 6.65 -2.32 -1.59
N PRO A 120 8.00 -2.42 -1.59
CA PRO A 120 8.72 -3.09 -0.53
C PRO A 120 8.48 -2.39 0.82
N ALA A 121 8.44 -3.17 1.90
CA ALA A 121 8.29 -2.62 3.24
C ALA A 121 9.50 -1.74 3.60
N ILE A 122 9.24 -0.60 4.24
CA ILE A 122 10.29 0.34 4.63
C ILE A 122 11.30 -0.35 5.56
N GLY A 123 12.59 -0.24 5.22
CA GLY A 123 13.70 -0.79 6.01
C GLY A 123 13.98 -2.26 5.78
N VAL A 124 13.16 -2.98 4.99
CA VAL A 124 13.45 -4.36 4.61
C VAL A 124 14.41 -4.37 3.41
N PRO A 125 15.62 -4.94 3.55
CA PRO A 125 16.53 -5.05 2.42
C PRO A 125 15.98 -6.00 1.36
N PHE A 126 16.21 -5.68 0.09
CA PHE A 126 15.91 -6.55 -1.04
C PHE A 126 17.05 -6.50 -2.06
N PHE A 127 17.23 -7.57 -2.83
CA PHE A 127 18.24 -7.61 -3.88
C PHE A 127 17.77 -6.85 -5.11
N TRP A 128 18.68 -6.08 -5.69
CA TRP A 128 18.39 -5.22 -6.83
C TRP A 128 19.41 -5.48 -7.96
N PRO A 129 18.95 -5.82 -9.19
CA PRO A 129 19.83 -6.29 -10.25
C PRO A 129 20.46 -5.17 -11.11
N SER A 130 20.13 -3.90 -10.87
CA SER A 130 20.61 -2.77 -11.67
C SER A 130 21.53 -1.84 -10.89
N ALA A 131 22.48 -1.21 -11.58
CA ALA A 131 23.31 -0.16 -10.97
C ALA A 131 22.53 1.14 -10.71
N ALA A 132 21.51 1.43 -11.55
CA ALA A 132 20.61 2.56 -11.40
C ALA A 132 19.57 2.29 -10.29
N MET A 133 19.17 3.30 -9.54
CA MET A 133 18.24 3.12 -8.41
C MET A 133 16.82 2.81 -8.88
N PRO A 134 16.01 2.04 -8.12
CA PRO A 134 14.69 1.64 -8.56
C PRO A 134 13.78 2.83 -8.94
N ASN A 135 13.77 3.91 -8.16
CA ASN A 135 12.99 5.12 -8.44
C ASN A 135 13.43 5.90 -9.70
N THR A 136 14.59 5.57 -10.27
CA THR A 136 15.09 6.19 -11.51
C THR A 136 14.80 5.36 -12.76
N VAL A 137 14.45 4.09 -12.58
CA VAL A 137 14.18 3.16 -13.71
C VAL A 137 12.77 2.60 -13.71
N ILE A 138 12.04 2.68 -12.59
CA ILE A 138 10.63 2.28 -12.47
C ILE A 138 9.81 3.56 -12.19
N ASP A 139 9.09 4.04 -13.20
CA ASP A 139 8.35 5.32 -13.14
C ASP A 139 7.28 5.36 -12.05
N SER A 140 6.61 4.25 -11.82
CA SER A 140 5.61 4.07 -10.75
C SER A 140 6.23 4.17 -9.34
N TRP A 141 7.54 3.97 -9.23
CA TRP A 141 8.32 4.08 -7.99
C TRP A 141 9.09 5.40 -7.93
N SER A 142 8.89 6.33 -8.88
CA SER A 142 9.60 7.61 -8.93
C SER A 142 9.43 8.47 -7.68
N CYS A 143 8.28 8.37 -6.99
CA CYS A 143 8.02 9.03 -5.71
C CYS A 143 8.61 8.28 -4.50
N MET A 144 9.17 7.09 -4.69
CA MET A 144 9.83 6.32 -3.64
C MET A 144 11.29 6.71 -3.53
N VAL A 145 11.87 6.50 -2.34
CA VAL A 145 13.29 6.77 -2.07
C VAL A 145 13.97 5.49 -1.63
N PHE A 146 15.11 5.18 -2.25
CA PHE A 146 15.90 3.99 -1.97
C PHE A 146 17.29 4.38 -1.49
N LEU A 147 17.76 3.72 -0.43
CA LEU A 147 19.08 3.92 0.15
C LEU A 147 19.87 2.61 0.09
N LYS A 148 21.20 2.71 -0.07
CA LYS A 148 22.09 1.54 -0.13
C LYS A 148 22.53 1.12 1.27
N PHE A 149 22.66 -0.19 1.48
CA PHE A 149 23.33 -0.77 2.66
C PHE A 149 24.86 -0.68 2.49
N ASN A 150 25.37 0.55 2.47
CA ASN A 150 26.77 0.90 2.23
C ASN A 150 27.32 1.88 3.27
N GLY A 151 26.83 1.79 4.52
CA GLY A 151 27.19 2.75 5.57
C GLY A 151 26.51 4.12 5.40
N ALA A 152 25.50 4.23 4.54
CA ALA A 152 24.81 5.50 4.28
C ALA A 152 24.19 6.05 5.56
N LYS A 153 24.46 7.33 5.85
CA LYS A 153 23.79 8.08 6.90
C LYS A 153 22.49 8.67 6.36
N PHE A 154 21.49 8.80 7.21
CA PHE A 154 20.22 9.44 6.89
C PHE A 154 19.72 10.28 8.06
N SER A 155 18.66 11.06 7.86
CA SER A 155 18.08 11.92 8.90
C SER A 155 16.79 11.31 9.45
N ALA A 156 16.61 11.37 10.77
CA ALA A 156 15.34 10.99 11.41
C ALA A 156 14.19 11.91 11.01
N THR A 157 14.49 13.16 10.65
CA THR A 157 13.50 14.14 10.18
C THR A 157 12.98 13.76 8.80
N ASP A 158 13.87 13.36 7.89
CA ASP A 158 13.51 13.05 6.51
C ASP A 158 12.94 11.64 6.36
N TYR A 159 13.40 10.70 7.19
CA TYR A 159 12.99 9.29 7.14
C TYR A 159 12.58 8.74 8.52
N PRO A 160 11.49 9.26 9.13
CA PRO A 160 11.11 8.92 10.51
C PRO A 160 10.72 7.45 10.69
N VAL A 161 10.12 6.82 9.67
CA VAL A 161 9.79 5.38 9.72
C VAL A 161 11.05 4.53 9.60
N LEU A 162 12.00 4.91 8.72
CA LEU A 162 13.27 4.21 8.61
C LEU A 162 14.11 4.35 9.89
N ALA A 163 14.05 5.50 10.56
CA ALA A 163 14.71 5.73 11.85
C ALA A 163 14.19 4.81 12.97
N LYS A 164 12.92 4.38 12.90
CA LYS A 164 12.40 3.35 13.83
C LYS A 164 13.01 1.97 13.55
N VAL A 165 13.35 1.68 12.30
CA VAL A 165 14.00 0.42 11.90
C VAL A 165 15.51 0.44 12.17
N PHE A 166 16.18 1.56 11.88
CA PHE A 166 17.60 1.78 12.12
C PHE A 166 17.83 3.03 13.00
N PRO A 167 17.74 2.91 14.34
CA PRO A 167 17.83 4.06 15.25
C PRO A 167 19.18 4.78 15.25
N SER A 168 20.24 4.12 14.79
CA SER A 168 21.57 4.73 14.60
C SER A 168 21.60 5.82 13.53
N LEU A 169 20.55 5.91 12.70
CA LEU A 169 20.49 6.77 11.51
C LEU A 169 21.57 6.46 10.48
N VAL A 170 22.11 5.24 10.52
CA VAL A 170 23.12 4.72 9.60
C VAL A 170 22.68 3.33 9.15
N LEU A 171 22.60 3.13 7.83
CA LEU A 171 22.40 1.80 7.27
C LEU A 171 23.69 0.97 7.41
N PRO A 172 23.59 -0.33 7.74
CA PRO A 172 24.76 -1.20 7.81
C PRO A 172 25.60 -1.15 6.53
N GLU A 173 26.92 -1.20 6.67
CA GLU A 173 27.82 -1.50 5.55
C GLU A 173 27.78 -3.01 5.30
N ALA A 174 27.10 -3.43 4.23
CA ALA A 174 26.91 -4.84 3.89
C ALA A 174 27.44 -5.19 2.50
N ARG A 175 28.19 -4.30 1.83
CA ARG A 175 28.72 -4.59 0.50
C ARG A 175 29.73 -5.73 0.58
N GLY A 176 29.45 -6.79 -0.17
CA GLY A 176 30.29 -7.99 -0.21
C GLY A 176 30.12 -8.92 0.99
N ASP A 177 29.17 -8.64 1.89
CA ASP A 177 28.83 -9.54 2.99
C ASP A 177 27.68 -10.47 2.61
N PHE A 178 27.80 -11.73 3.04
CA PHE A 178 26.68 -12.67 2.99
C PHE A 178 25.71 -12.38 4.12
N ILE A 179 24.42 -12.58 3.85
CA ILE A 179 23.41 -12.53 4.91
C ILE A 179 23.45 -13.87 5.65
N ARG A 180 23.67 -13.81 6.96
CA ARG A 180 23.52 -14.95 7.87
C ARG A 180 22.31 -14.69 8.75
N ILE A 181 21.48 -15.71 8.96
CA ILE A 181 20.36 -15.60 9.88
C ILE A 181 20.91 -15.46 11.30
N TRP A 182 20.40 -14.48 12.04
CA TRP A 182 20.78 -14.21 13.41
C TRP A 182 20.39 -15.37 14.34
N ASP A 183 21.29 -15.74 15.25
CA ASP A 183 21.12 -16.90 16.14
C ASP A 183 20.01 -16.71 17.16
N ASP A 184 19.82 -15.48 17.64
CA ASP A 184 18.81 -15.09 18.63
C ASP A 184 18.72 -16.04 19.84
N GLY A 185 19.88 -16.49 20.33
CA GLY A 185 20.00 -17.34 21.52
C GLY A 185 19.77 -18.84 21.30
N ARG A 186 19.66 -19.32 20.05
CA ARG A 186 19.59 -20.76 19.74
C ARG A 186 20.87 -21.51 20.12
N GLY A 187 22.04 -20.86 20.06
CA GLY A 187 23.35 -21.42 20.38
C GLY A 187 24.13 -21.98 19.19
N ALA A 188 23.70 -21.76 17.95
CA ALA A 188 24.43 -22.17 16.74
C ALA A 188 25.47 -21.15 16.26
N ASP A 189 25.24 -19.86 16.53
CA ASP A 189 26.18 -18.75 16.36
C ASP A 189 26.11 -17.88 17.64
N GLY A 190 26.51 -18.50 18.75
CA GLY A 190 26.32 -17.96 20.09
C GLY A 190 27.10 -16.67 20.35
N GLY A 191 26.49 -15.73 21.09
CA GLY A 191 27.09 -14.43 21.40
C GLY A 191 27.08 -13.44 20.23
N ARG A 192 26.49 -13.80 19.09
CA ARG A 192 26.37 -12.92 17.94
C ARG A 192 25.27 -11.88 18.14
N GLU A 193 25.58 -10.62 17.89
CA GLU A 193 24.59 -9.54 17.92
C GLU A 193 23.93 -9.33 16.55
N LEU A 194 22.68 -8.85 16.55
CA LEU A 194 21.97 -8.50 15.32
C LEU A 194 22.72 -7.39 14.56
N LEU A 195 22.79 -7.48 13.23
CA LEU A 195 23.54 -6.60 12.32
C LEU A 195 25.05 -6.52 12.56
N SER A 196 25.62 -7.37 13.42
CA SER A 196 27.07 -7.41 13.60
C SER A 196 27.76 -7.99 12.36
N TRP A 197 29.01 -7.57 12.11
CA TRP A 197 29.86 -8.04 11.00
C TRP A 197 30.82 -9.15 11.45
N GLN A 198 31.06 -10.15 10.58
CA GLN A 198 31.95 -11.28 10.81
C GLN A 198 32.93 -11.43 9.66
N ALA A 199 34.21 -11.62 10.00
CA ALA A 199 35.21 -12.03 9.03
C ALA A 199 34.89 -13.43 8.47
N ALA A 200 35.32 -13.66 7.23
CA ALA A 200 35.36 -15.01 6.66
C ALA A 200 36.31 -15.90 7.47
N THR A 201 36.05 -17.21 7.46
CA THR A 201 37.07 -18.17 7.94
C THR A 201 38.26 -18.09 7.00
N ASN A 202 39.44 -17.79 7.54
CA ASN A 202 40.68 -17.78 6.75
C ASN A 202 41.37 -19.14 6.90
N PHE A 203 41.74 -19.75 5.76
CA PHE A 203 42.54 -20.98 5.70
C PHE A 203 43.86 -20.70 4.98
N SER A 204 45.00 -21.04 5.59
CA SER A 204 46.31 -20.83 4.96
C SER A 204 46.66 -21.97 3.99
N GLN A 205 46.95 -21.61 2.74
CA GLN A 205 47.37 -22.54 1.69
C GLN A 205 48.73 -23.20 1.99
N PHE A 206 49.62 -22.51 2.70
CA PHE A 206 50.94 -23.04 3.05
C PHE A 206 50.88 -23.78 4.38
N ALA A 207 51.24 -25.06 4.37
CA ALA A 207 51.55 -25.79 5.58
C ALA A 207 52.95 -25.40 6.05
N GLY A 208 53.11 -25.02 7.32
CA GLY A 208 54.43 -24.86 7.92
C GLY A 208 55.01 -26.23 8.29
N ASN A 209 56.31 -26.44 8.06
CA ASN A 209 57.04 -27.56 8.64
C ASN A 209 57.59 -27.14 10.01
N ILE A 210 57.24 -27.90 11.05
CA ILE A 210 57.76 -27.73 12.40
C ILE A 210 58.41 -29.05 12.81
N GLY A 211 59.36 -29.04 13.75
CA GLY A 211 60.01 -30.28 14.19
C GLY A 211 58.98 -31.36 14.54
N GLU A 212 59.04 -32.50 13.83
CA GLU A 212 58.15 -33.66 13.94
C GLU A 212 56.67 -33.46 13.50
N GLY A 213 56.33 -32.41 12.73
CA GLY A 213 54.96 -32.22 12.24
C GLY A 213 54.72 -31.18 11.14
N ALA A 214 53.50 -31.20 10.58
CA ALA A 214 53.01 -30.20 9.63
C ALA A 214 51.73 -29.55 10.18
N GLY A 215 51.47 -28.29 9.84
CA GLY A 215 50.29 -27.57 10.33
C GLY A 215 49.77 -26.50 9.40
N HIS A 216 48.47 -26.17 9.51
CA HIS A 216 47.79 -25.09 8.80
C HIS A 216 47.17 -24.09 9.77
N ALA A 217 47.21 -22.80 9.44
CA ALA A 217 46.58 -21.75 10.22
C ALA A 217 45.11 -21.59 9.81
N ILE A 218 44.22 -21.58 10.82
CA ILE A 218 42.80 -21.27 10.63
C ILE A 218 42.45 -20.10 11.53
N ASN A 219 41.97 -18.99 10.97
CA ASN A 219 41.58 -17.81 11.74
C ASN A 219 40.09 -17.51 11.58
N PHE A 220 39.49 -16.89 12.59
CA PHE A 220 38.09 -16.45 12.59
C PHE A 220 37.07 -17.57 12.28
N HIS A 221 37.22 -18.74 12.91
CA HIS A 221 36.31 -19.89 12.77
C HIS A 221 35.19 -19.92 13.85
N ASP A 222 34.16 -20.76 13.62
CA ASP A 222 33.02 -21.01 14.53
C ASP A 222 33.12 -22.29 15.39
N GLY A 223 34.16 -23.10 15.23
CA GLY A 223 34.24 -24.47 15.78
C GLY A 223 35.61 -24.86 16.34
N ILE A 224 35.75 -26.12 16.74
CA ILE A 224 36.92 -26.62 17.48
C ILE A 224 38.22 -26.45 16.67
N ALA A 225 39.24 -25.87 17.30
CA ALA A 225 40.61 -25.82 16.82
C ALA A 225 41.58 -26.47 17.81
N GLY A 226 42.54 -27.25 17.29
CA GLY A 226 43.47 -28.04 18.09
C GLY A 226 44.70 -27.29 18.63
N ASN A 227 45.16 -26.18 18.01
CA ASN A 227 46.21 -25.26 18.53
C ASN A 227 46.39 -23.97 17.67
N GLN A 228 46.69 -22.81 18.29
CA GLN A 228 47.23 -21.55 17.68
C GLN A 228 48.20 -20.92 18.71
N PRO A 229 49.37 -20.31 18.36
CA PRO A 229 49.47 -19.07 17.58
C PRO A 229 50.44 -19.22 16.41
N GLY A 230 49.87 -19.38 15.22
CA GLY A 230 50.58 -19.46 13.94
C GLY A 230 50.11 -20.61 13.05
N PHE A 231 49.89 -21.80 13.62
CA PHE A 231 49.42 -23.00 12.91
C PHE A 231 48.71 -23.96 13.87
N SER A 232 47.65 -24.61 13.39
CA SER A 232 47.13 -25.84 13.99
C SER A 232 48.17 -26.94 13.81
N ARG A 233 48.70 -27.47 14.91
CA ARG A 233 49.72 -28.52 14.91
C ARG A 233 49.08 -29.89 14.93
N PHE A 234 49.63 -30.81 14.16
CA PHE A 234 49.33 -32.24 14.23
C PHE A 234 50.62 -32.97 14.59
N ASN A 235 50.67 -33.61 15.76
CA ASN A 235 51.82 -34.40 16.19
C ASN A 235 51.77 -35.77 15.51
N PHE A 236 52.85 -36.19 14.85
CA PHE A 236 53.01 -37.56 14.39
C PHE A 236 53.93 -38.31 15.35
N THR A 237 53.45 -39.38 15.98
CA THR A 237 54.24 -40.18 16.94
C THR A 237 55.01 -41.34 16.28
N SER A 238 54.87 -41.54 14.97
CA SER A 238 55.56 -42.55 14.15
C SER A 238 55.37 -42.25 12.65
N ASN A 239 55.96 -43.08 11.77
CA ASN A 239 55.67 -43.08 10.32
C ASN A 239 54.16 -43.29 10.14
N SER A 240 53.43 -42.19 9.96
CA SER A 240 51.97 -42.19 9.99
C SER A 240 51.42 -43.06 8.86
N VAL A 241 50.83 -44.20 9.20
CA VAL A 241 50.02 -45.03 8.30
C VAL A 241 48.58 -44.92 8.80
N GLY A 242 47.92 -43.82 8.43
CA GLY A 242 46.54 -43.57 8.85
C GLY A 242 45.95 -42.37 8.12
N ASP A 243 44.85 -42.61 7.43
CA ASP A 243 44.06 -41.60 6.71
C ASP A 243 43.17 -40.84 7.72
N GLY A 244 43.60 -39.64 8.13
CA GLY A 244 42.79 -38.73 8.92
C GLY A 244 42.24 -37.59 8.05
N VAL A 245 40.93 -37.33 8.11
CA VAL A 245 40.31 -36.16 7.46
C VAL A 245 40.08 -35.07 8.51
N ASN A 246 40.70 -33.90 8.30
CA ASN A 246 40.36 -32.71 9.05
C ASN A 246 39.17 -32.00 8.39
N PHE A 247 38.03 -31.95 9.08
CA PHE A 247 36.89 -31.15 8.65
C PHE A 247 37.07 -29.72 9.14
N VAL A 248 37.14 -28.78 8.20
CA VAL A 248 37.14 -27.34 8.49
C VAL A 248 35.85 -26.75 7.95
N ALA A 249 35.03 -26.20 8.85
CA ALA A 249 33.88 -25.40 8.44
C ALA A 249 34.37 -24.01 7.98
N VAL A 250 34.12 -23.69 6.72
CA VAL A 250 34.38 -22.37 6.16
C VAL A 250 33.09 -21.59 6.08
N ARG A 251 33.12 -20.33 6.51
CA ARG A 251 32.04 -19.37 6.29
C ARG A 251 32.55 -18.20 5.45
N PRO A 252 31.70 -17.61 4.60
CA PRO A 252 32.00 -16.32 4.02
C PRO A 252 31.97 -15.22 5.09
N ARG A 253 32.54 -14.06 4.76
CA ARG A 253 32.29 -12.82 5.51
C ARG A 253 30.79 -12.54 5.50
N ASN A 254 30.23 -12.21 6.65
CA ASN A 254 28.79 -12.15 6.80
C ASN A 254 28.31 -11.11 7.82
N ILE A 255 27.03 -10.77 7.69
CA ILE A 255 26.29 -9.89 8.59
C ILE A 255 25.03 -10.61 9.07
N ALA A 256 24.74 -10.49 10.37
CA ALA A 256 23.61 -11.16 10.99
C ALA A 256 22.29 -10.39 10.76
N PHE A 257 21.29 -11.00 10.13
CA PHE A 257 19.95 -10.44 9.94
C PHE A 257 18.88 -11.34 10.55
N ASN A 258 17.78 -10.73 10.98
CA ASN A 258 16.63 -11.49 11.44
C ASN A 258 15.91 -12.18 10.26
N PHE A 259 15.36 -13.36 10.49
CA PHE A 259 14.59 -14.10 9.49
C PHE A 259 13.13 -14.17 9.92
N LEU A 260 12.32 -13.31 9.30
CA LEU A 260 10.95 -13.06 9.71
C LEU A 260 9.99 -13.38 8.57
N VAL A 261 8.82 -13.90 8.92
CA VAL A 261 7.68 -14.03 7.99
C VAL A 261 6.62 -13.01 8.37
N ARG A 262 6.08 -12.31 7.37
CA ARG A 262 4.94 -11.42 7.59
C ARG A 262 3.71 -12.28 7.90
N ALA A 263 3.27 -12.27 9.14
CA ALA A 263 2.11 -13.04 9.56
C ALA A 263 0.77 -12.37 9.21
N LYS A 264 0.76 -11.04 9.01
CA LYS A 264 -0.42 -10.18 8.73
C LYS A 264 0.05 -8.93 7.99
#